data_AF-A0A1W6EW36-F1
#
_entry.id   AF-A0A1W6EW36-F1
#
_cell.length_a   1.000
_cell.length_b   1.000
_cell.length_c   1.000
_cell.angle_alpha   90.00
_cell.angle_beta   90.00
_cell.angle_gamma   90.00
#
_symmetry.space_group_name_H-M   'P 1'
#
loop_
_entity.id
_entity.type
_entity.pdbx_description
1 polymer ?
#
loop_
_entity_poly.entity_id
_entity_poly.type
_entity_poly.pdbx_seq_one_letter_code
_entity_poly.pdbx_strand_id
1 'polypeptide(L)'
;MALFLRAFTIIIILIIFCSVKSKKLGSFSKRTLVLTQFRHPGVIVEMSNKSSTHRESKKEGKPIECFHDYTMKVPNPNMKFPLINKCCDFIRNCTDYILPGTWKYDLGNDEDYKVVDCMCDSEFTQCLYRVSHKNPEYEFAHDLLNIYRNEFKPKCFLKVYKLFCERHFYDLRNNSYTDNDYGDLFCASWYHPYK
;
A
#
# COMPACT_ATOMS: atom_id res chain seq x y z
N MET A 1 44.81 35.29 12.54
CA MET A 1 44.97 33.96 13.20
C MET A 1 44.02 33.71 14.38
N ALA A 2 43.24 34.68 14.88
CA ALA A 2 42.36 34.47 16.05
C ALA A 2 40.98 33.83 15.74
N LEU A 3 40.58 33.71 14.46
CA LEU A 3 39.27 33.17 14.06
C LEU A 3 39.25 31.64 13.92
N PHE A 4 40.40 30.99 13.72
CA PHE A 4 40.48 29.53 13.55
C PHE A 4 40.36 28.75 14.88
N LEU A 5 40.74 29.35 16.02
CA LEU A 5 40.66 28.67 17.33
C LEU A 5 39.23 28.57 17.90
N ARG A 6 38.29 29.42 17.45
CA ARG A 6 36.90 29.39 17.94
C ARG A 6 36.05 28.31 17.26
N ALA A 7 36.39 27.90 16.03
CA ALA A 7 35.68 26.85 15.32
C ALA A 7 36.02 25.44 15.85
N PHE A 8 37.28 25.22 16.26
CA PHE A 8 37.73 23.92 16.78
C PHE A 8 37.14 23.58 18.16
N THR A 9 36.90 24.58 19.01
CA THR A 9 36.33 24.37 20.34
C THR A 9 34.85 23.95 20.28
N ILE A 10 34.08 24.44 19.30
CA ILE A 10 32.67 24.05 19.12
C ILE A 10 32.54 22.60 18.62
N ILE A 11 33.44 22.15 17.74
CA ILE A 11 33.42 20.78 17.19
C ILE A 11 33.74 19.74 18.27
N ILE A 12 34.70 20.02 19.16
CA ILE A 12 35.06 19.09 20.25
C ILE A 12 33.91 18.95 21.26
N ILE A 13 33.17 20.03 21.56
CA ILE A 13 32.01 19.97 22.48
C ILE A 13 30.88 19.12 21.89
N LEU A 14 30.64 19.19 20.57
CA LEU A 14 29.62 18.37 19.90
C LEU A 14 29.97 16.87 19.88
N ILE A 15 31.25 16.52 19.72
CA ILE A 15 31.70 15.11 19.75
C ILE A 15 31.55 14.52 21.16
N ILE A 16 31.81 15.30 22.21
CA ILE A 16 31.63 14.85 23.61
C ILE A 16 30.13 14.63 23.92
N PHE A 17 29.24 15.49 23.43
CA PHE A 17 27.79 15.33 23.65
C PHE A 17 27.19 14.12 22.91
N CYS A 18 27.73 13.72 21.75
CA CYS A 18 27.27 12.50 21.07
C CYS A 18 27.69 11.21 21.78
N SER A 19 28.79 11.21 22.55
CA SER A 19 29.31 10.00 23.20
C SER A 19 28.60 9.62 24.51
N VAL A 20 27.86 10.55 25.14
CA VAL A 20 27.26 10.33 26.48
C VAL A 20 25.86 9.71 26.42
N LYS A 21 25.23 9.59 25.24
CA LYS A 21 23.84 9.09 25.13
C LYS A 21 23.70 7.58 24.86
N SER A 22 24.78 6.81 24.99
CA SER A 22 24.76 5.36 24.72
C SER A 22 25.20 4.52 25.93
N LYS A 23 24.59 4.72 27.11
CA LYS A 23 24.66 3.74 28.20
C LYS A 23 23.36 3.67 29.00
N LYS A 24 22.85 2.43 29.09
CA LYS A 24 21.82 1.85 29.99
C LYS A 24 20.38 1.84 29.50
N LEU A 25 19.95 0.66 29.07
CA LEU A 25 18.87 -0.19 29.63
C LEU A 25 18.65 -1.32 28.59
N GLY A 26 18.58 -2.61 28.87
CA GLY A 26 18.54 -3.38 30.09
C GLY A 26 18.53 -4.85 29.67
N SER A 27 19.19 -5.69 30.45
CA SER A 27 19.18 -7.15 30.35
C SER A 27 17.74 -7.68 30.40
N PHE A 28 17.31 -8.43 29.38
CA PHE A 28 16.12 -9.28 29.46
C PHE A 28 16.42 -10.68 28.94
N SER A 29 16.52 -11.58 29.92
CA SER A 29 16.12 -12.99 29.93
C SER A 29 16.08 -13.75 28.60
N LYS A 30 17.03 -14.67 28.44
CA LYS A 30 16.89 -15.87 27.59
C LYS A 30 15.63 -16.64 28.04
N ARG A 31 14.51 -16.45 27.37
CA ARG A 31 13.42 -17.43 27.33
C ARG A 31 13.47 -18.13 25.99
N THR A 32 13.96 -19.36 26.05
CA THR A 32 13.66 -20.46 25.14
C THR A 32 12.19 -20.40 24.74
N LEU A 33 11.92 -20.05 23.49
CA LEU A 33 10.61 -20.23 22.89
C LEU A 33 10.70 -21.49 22.05
N VAL A 34 10.16 -22.56 22.62
CA VAL A 34 10.01 -23.88 22.02
C VAL A 34 9.16 -23.71 20.76
N LEU A 35 9.78 -23.97 19.59
CA LEU A 35 9.09 -24.19 18.33
C LEU A 35 8.31 -25.51 18.45
N THR A 36 7.05 -25.43 18.89
CA THR A 36 6.10 -26.51 18.69
C THR A 36 5.71 -26.53 17.22
N GLN A 37 6.29 -27.49 16.49
CA GLN A 37 5.84 -27.96 15.19
C GLN A 37 4.37 -28.37 15.28
N PHE A 38 3.48 -27.58 14.68
CA PHE A 38 2.19 -28.12 14.22
C PHE A 38 2.42 -28.79 12.86
N ARG A 39 2.78 -30.07 12.89
CA ARG A 39 2.52 -31.00 11.79
C ARG A 39 1.02 -31.25 11.78
N HIS A 40 0.32 -30.79 10.75
CA HIS A 40 -0.93 -31.42 10.34
C HIS A 40 -0.66 -32.36 9.16
N PRO A 41 -1.18 -33.61 9.23
CA PRO A 41 -1.05 -34.57 8.14
C PRO A 41 -1.90 -34.15 6.95
N GLY A 42 -1.39 -34.50 5.78
CA GLY A 42 -1.82 -33.95 4.50
C GLY A 42 -3.29 -34.16 4.17
N VAL A 43 -3.86 -33.11 3.58
CA VAL A 43 -4.98 -33.22 2.65
C VAL A 43 -4.38 -33.03 1.27
N ILE A 44 -4.24 -34.14 0.53
CA ILE A 44 -3.98 -34.09 -0.91
C ILE A 44 -5.30 -33.61 -1.53
N VAL A 45 -5.36 -32.33 -1.90
CA VAL A 45 -6.43 -31.83 -2.76
C VAL A 45 -6.04 -32.19 -4.19
N GLU A 46 -6.69 -33.21 -4.76
CA GLU A 46 -6.66 -33.45 -6.19
C GLU A 46 -7.19 -32.21 -6.92
N MET A 47 -6.31 -31.45 -7.57
CA MET A 47 -6.72 -30.41 -8.51
C MET A 47 -7.21 -31.10 -9.78
N SER A 48 -8.52 -31.30 -9.86
CA SER A 48 -9.20 -31.70 -11.10
C SER A 48 -9.03 -30.60 -12.14
N ASN A 49 -8.29 -30.92 -13.22
CA ASN A 49 -8.22 -30.13 -14.45
C ASN A 49 -9.61 -30.08 -15.11
N LYS A 50 -10.47 -29.18 -14.65
CA LYS A 50 -11.61 -28.70 -15.44
C LYS A 50 -11.18 -27.46 -16.20
N SER A 51 -10.85 -27.68 -17.47
CA SER A 51 -10.88 -26.66 -18.50
C SER A 51 -12.32 -26.13 -18.60
N SER A 52 -12.63 -25.11 -17.81
CA SER A 52 -13.86 -24.33 -17.97
C SER A 52 -13.54 -23.16 -18.88
N THR A 53 -14.07 -23.21 -20.09
CA THR A 53 -14.25 -22.05 -20.95
C THR A 53 -15.22 -21.09 -20.25
N HIS A 54 -14.70 -20.27 -19.35
CA HIS A 54 -15.45 -19.16 -18.76
C HIS A 54 -15.58 -18.07 -19.82
N ARG A 55 -16.81 -17.88 -20.28
CA ARG A 55 -17.23 -16.65 -20.96
C ARG A 55 -17.03 -15.51 -19.97
N GLU A 56 -15.92 -14.78 -20.11
CA GLU A 56 -15.67 -13.53 -19.39
C GLU A 56 -16.76 -12.52 -19.79
N SER A 57 -17.86 -12.48 -19.04
CA SER A 57 -18.64 -11.26 -18.98
C SER A 57 -17.73 -10.23 -18.35
N LYS A 58 -17.23 -9.30 -19.17
CA LYS A 58 -16.39 -8.17 -18.78
C LYS A 58 -17.14 -7.36 -17.71
N LYS A 59 -17.03 -7.76 -16.44
CA LYS A 59 -17.50 -6.95 -15.32
C LYS A 59 -16.53 -5.80 -15.24
N GLU A 60 -16.89 -4.69 -15.87
CA GLU A 60 -16.30 -3.40 -15.55
C GLU A 60 -16.67 -3.15 -14.10
N GLY A 61 -15.75 -3.51 -13.19
CA GLY A 61 -15.91 -3.23 -11.78
C GLY A 61 -16.22 -1.76 -11.58
N LYS A 62 -17.03 -1.41 -10.57
CA LYS A 62 -17.27 -0.02 -10.25
C LYS A 62 -15.90 0.64 -10.10
N PRO A 63 -15.58 1.68 -10.88
CA PRO A 63 -14.36 2.43 -10.65
C PRO A 63 -14.41 2.91 -9.20
N ILE A 64 -13.24 3.09 -8.57
CA ILE A 64 -13.17 3.94 -7.38
C ILE A 64 -13.51 5.35 -7.89
N GLU A 65 -14.79 5.67 -7.96
CA GLU A 65 -15.28 6.92 -8.50
C GLU A 65 -15.19 7.95 -7.39
N CYS A 66 -14.08 8.68 -7.37
CA CYS A 66 -13.92 9.85 -6.50
C CYS A 66 -15.09 10.85 -6.51
N PHE A 67 -15.92 10.84 -7.56
CA PHE A 67 -16.82 11.95 -7.90
C PHE A 67 -18.30 11.61 -7.96
N HIS A 68 -18.68 10.33 -8.04
CA HIS A 68 -20.09 10.02 -8.26
C HIS A 68 -20.98 10.42 -7.06
N ASP A 69 -20.41 10.51 -5.84
CA ASP A 69 -21.12 11.00 -4.66
C ASP A 69 -20.96 12.51 -4.39
N TYR A 70 -19.91 13.16 -4.88
CA TYR A 70 -19.62 14.57 -4.54
C TYR A 70 -20.24 15.60 -5.49
N THR A 71 -20.49 15.23 -6.75
CA THR A 71 -21.13 16.16 -7.72
C THR A 71 -22.52 16.61 -7.27
N MET A 72 -23.21 15.81 -6.44
CA MET A 72 -24.53 16.17 -5.90
C MET A 72 -24.50 17.21 -4.78
N LYS A 73 -23.32 17.52 -4.19
CA LYS A 73 -23.19 18.49 -3.08
C LYS A 73 -22.47 19.79 -3.47
N VAL A 74 -22.15 20.01 -4.76
CA VAL A 74 -21.42 21.21 -5.18
C VAL A 74 -22.38 22.40 -5.26
N PRO A 75 -22.19 23.48 -4.48
CA PRO A 75 -23.09 24.65 -4.52
C PRO A 75 -23.00 25.42 -5.84
N ASN A 76 -21.92 25.23 -6.59
CA ASN A 76 -21.66 25.92 -7.85
C ASN A 76 -21.30 24.93 -8.97
N PRO A 77 -22.19 24.68 -9.94
CA PRO A 77 -21.92 23.76 -11.05
C PRO A 77 -20.78 24.21 -11.97
N ASN A 78 -20.30 25.45 -11.85
CA ASN A 78 -19.15 25.96 -12.59
C ASN A 78 -17.81 25.75 -11.87
N MET A 79 -17.82 25.28 -10.62
CA MET A 79 -16.60 25.03 -9.85
C MET A 79 -15.95 23.74 -10.33
N LYS A 80 -14.83 23.86 -11.04
CA LYS A 80 -13.97 22.72 -11.41
C LYS A 80 -13.02 22.43 -10.24
N PHE A 81 -12.78 21.15 -9.98
CA PHE A 81 -11.83 20.68 -8.97
C PHE A 81 -10.57 20.08 -9.62
N PRO A 82 -9.73 20.88 -10.33
CA PRO A 82 -8.60 20.35 -11.07
C PRO A 82 -7.58 19.59 -10.21
N LEU A 83 -7.36 19.96 -8.95
CA LEU A 83 -6.41 19.25 -8.09
C LEU A 83 -6.98 17.91 -7.63
N ILE A 84 -8.24 17.88 -7.20
CA ILE A 84 -8.90 16.62 -6.81
C ILE A 84 -9.03 15.72 -8.03
N ASN A 85 -9.45 16.26 -9.18
CA ASN A 85 -9.51 15.52 -10.45
C ASN A 85 -8.18 14.86 -10.78
N LYS A 86 -7.07 15.59 -10.64
CA LYS A 86 -5.73 15.04 -10.87
C LYS A 86 -5.41 13.87 -9.93
N CYS A 87 -5.74 13.97 -8.64
CA CYS A 87 -5.56 12.86 -7.69
C CYS A 87 -6.41 11.65 -8.08
N CYS A 88 -7.63 11.89 -8.51
CA CYS A 88 -8.57 10.84 -8.91
C CYS A 88 -8.20 10.18 -10.24
N ASP A 89 -7.67 10.93 -11.19
CA ASP A 89 -7.12 10.40 -12.43
C ASP A 89 -5.93 9.50 -12.14
N PHE A 90 -5.09 9.85 -11.15
CA PHE A 90 -3.96 9.02 -10.74
C PHE A 90 -4.41 7.62 -10.27
N ILE A 91 -5.35 7.52 -9.32
CA ILE A 91 -5.82 6.20 -8.85
C ILE A 91 -6.63 5.46 -9.92
N ARG A 92 -7.39 6.18 -10.75
CA ARG A 92 -8.14 5.60 -11.87
C ARG A 92 -7.21 4.94 -12.88
N ASN A 93 -6.10 5.61 -13.19
CA ASN A 93 -5.09 5.17 -14.15
C ASN A 93 -4.02 4.26 -13.55
N CYS A 94 -4.14 3.84 -12.28
CA CYS A 94 -3.26 2.83 -11.71
C CYS A 94 -3.27 1.57 -12.59
N THR A 95 -2.10 1.20 -13.11
CA THR A 95 -1.95 0.12 -14.11
C THR A 95 -1.96 -1.27 -13.48
N ASP A 96 -1.62 -1.37 -12.19
CA ASP A 96 -1.63 -2.63 -11.47
C ASP A 96 -2.82 -2.71 -10.52
N TYR A 97 -3.77 -3.56 -10.89
CA TYR A 97 -5.04 -3.74 -10.19
C TYR A 97 -5.58 -5.15 -10.40
N ILE A 98 -6.59 -5.48 -9.59
CA ILE A 98 -7.38 -6.71 -9.66
C ILE A 98 -8.86 -6.30 -9.79
N LEU A 99 -9.52 -6.69 -10.88
CA LEU A 99 -10.94 -6.38 -11.11
C LEU A 99 -11.85 -7.21 -10.19
N PRO A 100 -13.05 -6.72 -9.86
CA PRO A 100 -14.06 -7.50 -9.13
C PRO A 100 -14.30 -8.88 -9.73
N GLY A 101 -14.25 -9.91 -8.89
CA GLY A 101 -14.45 -11.31 -9.27
C GLY A 101 -13.29 -11.94 -10.05
N THR A 102 -12.15 -11.26 -10.18
CA THR A 102 -10.96 -11.78 -10.88
C THR A 102 -9.83 -12.12 -9.92
N TRP A 103 -8.84 -12.86 -10.42
CA TRP A 103 -7.65 -13.27 -9.68
C TRP A 103 -6.39 -12.68 -10.30
N LYS A 104 -5.45 -12.26 -9.47
CA LYS A 104 -4.10 -11.87 -9.87
C LYS A 104 -3.15 -12.12 -8.71
N TYR A 105 -1.96 -12.65 -8.97
CA TYR A 105 -0.96 -12.97 -7.95
C TYR A 105 -1.48 -13.90 -6.84
N ASP A 106 -2.33 -14.89 -7.18
CA ASP A 106 -3.11 -15.72 -6.24
C ASP A 106 -4.03 -14.95 -5.26
N LEU A 107 -4.31 -13.69 -5.55
CA LEU A 107 -5.25 -12.86 -4.81
C LEU A 107 -6.55 -12.74 -5.59
N GLY A 108 -7.64 -13.29 -5.04
CA GLY A 108 -8.99 -13.17 -5.61
C GLY A 108 -9.71 -11.93 -5.07
N ASN A 109 -10.09 -11.01 -5.94
CA ASN A 109 -10.85 -9.82 -5.53
C ASN A 109 -12.34 -10.14 -5.41
N ASP A 110 -12.82 -10.28 -4.18
CA ASP A 110 -14.22 -10.50 -3.80
C ASP A 110 -15.01 -9.20 -3.56
N GLU A 111 -14.37 -8.04 -3.70
CA GLU A 111 -15.02 -6.73 -3.54
C GLU A 111 -15.81 -6.34 -4.80
N ASP A 112 -16.74 -5.40 -4.67
CA ASP A 112 -17.46 -4.82 -5.81
C ASP A 112 -16.70 -3.69 -6.53
N TYR A 113 -15.48 -3.38 -6.06
CA TYR A 113 -14.59 -2.34 -6.58
C TYR A 113 -13.23 -2.90 -7.04
N LYS A 114 -12.57 -2.15 -7.93
CA LYS A 114 -11.20 -2.44 -8.38
C LYS A 114 -10.22 -2.29 -7.22
N VAL A 115 -9.53 -3.37 -6.85
CA VAL A 115 -8.46 -3.31 -5.84
C VAL A 115 -7.14 -2.97 -6.52
N VAL A 116 -6.43 -1.96 -6.01
CA VAL A 116 -5.19 -1.43 -6.60
C VAL A 116 -3.96 -1.82 -5.78
N ASP A 117 -2.78 -1.64 -6.38
CA ASP A 117 -1.50 -1.70 -5.68
C ASP A 117 -1.45 -0.67 -4.54
N CYS A 118 -0.92 -1.04 -3.38
CA CYS A 118 -0.85 -0.14 -2.22
C CYS A 118 0.00 1.11 -2.45
N MET A 119 0.94 1.13 -3.41
CA MET A 119 1.61 2.36 -3.79
C MET A 119 0.65 3.33 -4.47
N CYS A 120 -0.24 2.85 -5.33
CA CYS A 120 -1.27 3.69 -5.95
C CYS A 120 -2.23 4.27 -4.89
N ASP A 121 -2.65 3.45 -3.92
CA ASP A 121 -3.49 3.89 -2.80
C ASP A 121 -2.79 4.98 -1.95
N SER A 122 -1.52 4.75 -1.61
CA SER A 122 -0.69 5.69 -0.84
C SER A 122 -0.45 7.00 -1.59
N GLU A 123 -0.14 6.96 -2.88
CA GLU A 123 0.07 8.17 -3.68
C GLU A 123 -1.22 8.96 -3.87
N PHE A 124 -2.36 8.28 -4.02
CA PHE A 124 -3.66 8.93 -4.05
C PHE A 124 -3.97 9.69 -2.75
N THR A 125 -3.83 9.04 -1.60
CA THR A 125 -4.07 9.69 -0.32
C THR A 125 -3.10 10.84 -0.06
N GLN A 126 -1.82 10.67 -0.39
CA GLN A 126 -0.83 11.75 -0.33
C GLN A 126 -1.17 12.91 -1.28
N CYS A 127 -1.73 12.62 -2.45
CA CYS A 127 -2.15 13.65 -3.39
C CYS A 127 -3.25 14.52 -2.78
N LEU A 128 -4.27 13.93 -2.16
CA LEU A 128 -5.33 14.66 -1.45
C LEU A 128 -4.77 15.45 -0.26
N TYR A 129 -3.87 14.86 0.52
CA TYR A 129 -3.20 15.55 1.63
C TYR A 129 -2.39 16.79 1.22
N ARG A 130 -1.86 16.82 -0.01
CA ARG A 130 -1.04 17.93 -0.54
C ARG A 130 -1.88 19.10 -1.04
N VAL A 131 -3.19 18.98 -1.13
CA VAL A 131 -4.06 20.12 -1.42
C VAL A 131 -3.92 21.11 -0.26
N SER A 132 -3.41 22.30 -0.56
CA SER A 132 -3.08 23.30 0.46
C SER A 132 -4.34 23.87 1.11
N HIS A 133 -4.31 24.18 2.41
CA HIS A 133 -5.36 24.93 3.12
C HIS A 133 -5.69 26.30 2.52
N LYS A 134 -4.81 26.86 1.67
CA LYS A 134 -5.06 28.10 0.92
C LYS A 134 -5.81 27.88 -0.39
N ASN A 135 -5.97 26.62 -0.82
CA ASN A 135 -6.64 26.27 -2.04
C ASN A 135 -8.16 26.13 -1.80
N PRO A 136 -9.03 26.66 -2.68
CA PRO A 136 -10.49 26.52 -2.55
C PRO A 136 -10.99 25.07 -2.52
N GLU A 137 -10.22 24.12 -3.04
CA GLU A 137 -10.54 22.68 -3.06
C GLU A 137 -10.18 21.97 -1.75
N TYR A 138 -9.55 22.65 -0.77
CA TYR A 138 -9.02 22.01 0.45
C TYR A 138 -10.06 21.22 1.24
N GLU A 139 -11.19 21.84 1.58
CA GLU A 139 -12.26 21.19 2.36
C GLU A 139 -12.78 19.96 1.63
N PHE A 140 -12.97 20.05 0.32
CA PHE A 140 -13.41 18.93 -0.52
C PHE A 140 -12.38 17.80 -0.59
N ALA A 141 -11.09 18.13 -0.69
CA ALA A 141 -10.02 17.13 -0.69
C ALA A 141 -9.93 16.42 0.67
N HIS A 142 -10.10 17.16 1.77
CA HIS A 142 -10.11 16.63 3.13
C HIS A 142 -11.33 15.73 3.37
N ASP A 143 -12.52 16.16 2.94
CA ASP A 143 -13.73 15.35 3.02
C ASP A 143 -13.60 14.06 2.22
N LEU A 144 -13.14 14.14 0.96
CA LEU A 144 -12.95 12.97 0.10
C LEU A 144 -11.98 11.98 0.75
N LEU A 145 -10.87 12.49 1.29
CA LEU A 145 -9.90 11.68 2.01
C LEU A 145 -10.53 11.00 3.24
N ASN A 146 -11.36 11.73 3.99
CA ASN A 146 -12.06 11.20 5.16
C ASN A 146 -13.03 10.07 4.78
N ILE A 147 -13.86 10.27 3.75
CA ILE A 147 -14.77 9.22 3.23
C ILE A 147 -13.96 8.01 2.78
N TYR A 148 -12.91 8.24 1.99
CA TYR A 148 -12.07 7.17 1.46
C TYR A 148 -11.46 6.31 2.57
N ARG A 149 -10.91 6.94 3.61
CA ARG A 149 -10.20 6.24 4.70
C ARG A 149 -11.13 5.66 5.77
N ASN A 150 -12.24 6.32 6.08
CA ASN A 150 -13.05 5.97 7.25
C ASN A 150 -14.36 5.25 6.92
N GLU A 151 -14.97 5.59 5.78
CA GLU A 151 -16.23 5.00 5.34
C GLU A 151 -15.98 3.87 4.35
N PHE A 152 -15.24 4.14 3.27
CA PHE A 152 -14.99 3.13 2.23
C PHE A 152 -13.94 2.10 2.65
N LYS A 153 -12.83 2.54 3.28
CA LYS A 153 -11.76 1.66 3.81
C LYS A 153 -11.28 0.61 2.79
N PRO A 154 -10.87 1.03 1.57
CA PRO A 154 -10.48 0.07 0.56
C PRO A 154 -9.26 -0.74 1.01
N LYS A 155 -9.27 -2.03 0.68
CA LYS A 155 -8.05 -2.84 0.74
C LYS A 155 -7.21 -2.58 -0.51
N CYS A 156 -5.92 -2.84 -0.39
CA CYS A 156 -4.97 -2.83 -1.49
C CYS A 156 -4.12 -4.10 -1.42
N PHE A 157 -3.36 -4.42 -2.47
CA PHE A 157 -2.35 -5.48 -2.40
C PHE A 157 -0.94 -4.91 -2.33
N LEU A 158 -0.12 -5.49 -1.45
CA LEU A 158 1.30 -5.18 -1.32
C LEU A 158 2.12 -6.15 -2.15
N LYS A 159 3.10 -5.61 -2.89
CA LYS A 159 4.19 -6.40 -3.46
C LYS A 159 5.39 -6.37 -2.54
N VAL A 160 5.78 -7.53 -2.04
CA VAL A 160 6.87 -7.66 -1.07
C VAL A 160 8.05 -8.38 -1.71
N TYR A 161 9.16 -7.67 -1.88
CA TYR A 161 10.40 -8.19 -2.47
C TYR A 161 11.34 -8.68 -1.37
N LYS A 162 12.18 -9.68 -1.69
CA LYS A 162 13.28 -10.17 -0.83
C LYS A 162 12.84 -10.70 0.55
N LEU A 163 11.58 -11.08 0.70
CA LEU A 163 11.08 -11.82 1.86
C LEU A 163 10.72 -13.25 1.47
N PHE A 164 10.71 -14.14 2.46
CA PHE A 164 10.23 -15.50 2.29
C PHE A 164 8.72 -15.50 2.03
N CYS A 165 8.28 -16.34 1.11
CA CYS A 165 6.88 -16.45 0.74
C CYS A 165 6.42 -17.87 0.89
N GLU A 166 5.26 -18.04 1.52
CA GLU A 166 4.72 -19.36 1.83
C GLU A 166 4.18 -20.09 0.59
N ARG A 167 3.95 -19.37 -0.51
CA ARG A 167 3.29 -19.88 -1.73
C ARG A 167 4.17 -19.74 -2.97
N HIS A 168 3.96 -18.65 -3.72
CA HIS A 168 4.59 -18.39 -5.01
C HIS A 168 5.16 -16.99 -5.05
N PHE A 169 6.20 -16.82 -5.86
CA PHE A 169 6.73 -15.53 -6.27
C PHE A 169 6.14 -15.12 -7.61
N TYR A 170 6.07 -13.83 -7.86
CA TYR A 170 5.46 -13.24 -9.04
C TYR A 170 6.37 -12.20 -9.68
N ASP A 171 6.31 -12.14 -11.00
CA ASP A 171 6.82 -11.00 -11.77
C ASP A 171 5.72 -9.96 -12.04
N LEU A 172 6.09 -8.82 -12.64
CA LEU A 172 5.14 -7.76 -13.01
C LEU A 172 4.15 -8.17 -14.12
N ARG A 173 4.36 -9.32 -14.75
CA ARG A 173 3.50 -9.89 -15.80
C ARG A 173 2.55 -10.95 -15.25
N ASN A 174 2.52 -11.17 -13.93
CA ASN A 174 1.68 -12.16 -13.25
C ASN A 174 2.06 -13.62 -13.58
N ASN A 175 3.31 -13.88 -13.97
CA ASN A 175 3.85 -15.23 -14.02
C ASN A 175 4.24 -15.68 -12.60
N SER A 176 3.96 -16.93 -12.25
CA SER A 176 4.29 -17.51 -10.95
C SER A 176 5.57 -18.35 -10.99
N TYR A 177 6.31 -18.32 -9.88
CA TYR A 177 7.58 -19.03 -9.70
C TYR A 177 7.64 -19.65 -8.31
N THR A 178 8.42 -20.73 -8.17
CA THR A 178 8.62 -21.45 -6.91
C THR A 178 9.81 -20.93 -6.10
N ASP A 179 10.70 -20.20 -6.75
CA ASP A 179 11.98 -19.72 -6.26
C ASP A 179 12.19 -18.25 -6.65
N ASN A 180 13.04 -17.54 -5.92
CA ASN A 180 13.36 -16.13 -6.12
C ASN A 180 14.83 -15.86 -5.79
N ASP A 181 15.71 -16.68 -6.38
CA ASP A 181 17.14 -16.69 -6.07
C ASP A 181 17.81 -15.33 -6.35
N TYR A 182 17.28 -14.56 -7.31
CA TYR A 182 17.78 -13.24 -7.68
C TYR A 182 17.13 -12.08 -6.91
N GLY A 183 16.04 -12.34 -6.16
CA GLY A 183 15.34 -11.35 -5.35
C GLY A 183 14.61 -10.25 -6.16
N ASP A 184 14.37 -10.48 -7.45
CA ASP A 184 13.68 -9.58 -8.38
C ASP A 184 12.18 -9.89 -8.51
N LEU A 185 11.72 -11.04 -8.02
CA LEU A 185 10.32 -11.38 -7.89
C LEU A 185 9.74 -10.90 -6.56
N PHE A 186 8.42 -10.77 -6.49
CA PHE A 186 7.70 -10.36 -5.28
C PHE A 186 6.64 -11.35 -4.87
N CYS A 187 6.13 -11.16 -3.66
CA CYS A 187 4.94 -11.85 -3.16
C CYS A 187 3.84 -10.86 -2.93
N ALA A 188 2.63 -11.26 -3.30
CA ALA A 188 1.46 -10.44 -3.14
C ALA A 188 0.74 -10.82 -1.85
N SER A 189 0.33 -9.81 -1.08
CA SER A 189 -0.52 -10.00 0.09
C SER A 189 -1.56 -8.90 0.15
N TRP A 190 -2.75 -9.24 0.67
CA TRP A 190 -3.73 -8.23 1.05
C TRP A 190 -3.20 -7.35 2.16
N TYR A 191 -3.51 -6.06 2.06
CA TYR A 191 -3.21 -5.06 3.07
C TYR A 191 -4.41 -4.15 3.28
N HIS A 192 -4.66 -3.82 4.55
CA HIS A 192 -5.76 -2.95 4.96
C HIS A 192 -5.15 -1.72 5.65
N PRO A 193 -4.84 -0.66 4.90
CA PRO A 193 -4.16 0.52 5.44
C PRO A 193 -4.97 1.29 6.50
N TYR A 194 -6.28 1.02 6.60
CA TYR A 194 -7.23 1.77 7.44
C TYR A 194 -7.97 0.91 8.47
N LYS A 195 -7.45 -0.28 8.78
CA LYS A 195 -7.96 -1.14 9.87
C LYS A 195 -7.30 -0.81 11.21
#